data_AF-A0A8C9KVD7-F1
#
_entry.id   AF-A0A8C9KVD7-F1
#
_cell.length_a   1.000
_cell.length_b   1.000
_cell.length_c   1.000
_cell.angle_alpha   90.00
_cell.angle_beta   90.00
_cell.angle_gamma   90.00
#
_symmetry.space_group_name_H-M   'P 1'
#
loop_
_entity.id
_entity.type
_entity.pdbx_description
1 polymer ?
#
loop_
_entity_poly.entity_id
_entity_poly.type
_entity_poly.pdbx_seq_one_letter_code
_entity_poly.pdbx_strand_id
1 'polypeptide(L)'
;MNFSRICYSPDFEKLKPAFLEQLPKKLQELSRFLGSRPWFAGQKLTFVDFLAYDVLDQQRMFVPECPELQGNLAQFLQRFELAHAIRLLLEYTETPYEDKLYSCGEAPDYDKSQWINEKEKLGLDFPNLPYFIDGPTKLTQSNAILRYIARKHNMCGETEEETLRVDMLENQIMDFRMSLVMVCYNPDFEKLKPGYLEQLPGKLKLFSNFLGDRKWFAGEKLTFVDFLMFDVLDQNRIFEPKCLEPFKNLKDFMERFGALEKVAAYLKSSRFQKMPINNKMAKWGNKKV
;
A
#
# COMPACT_ATOMS: atom_id res chain seq x y z
N MET A 1 33.27 -2.17 -0.54
CA MET A 1 32.92 -1.02 -1.41
C MET A 1 31.43 -0.70 -1.26
N ASN A 2 31.02 0.59 -1.26
CA ASN A 2 29.63 1.02 -1.09
C ASN A 2 28.94 1.14 -2.45
N PHE A 3 27.67 0.70 -2.58
CA PHE A 3 26.94 0.58 -3.85
C PHE A 3 26.93 1.90 -4.64
N SER A 4 26.65 3.02 -3.97
CA SER A 4 26.68 4.34 -4.61
C SER A 4 28.04 4.69 -5.22
N ARG A 5 29.15 4.33 -4.57
CA ARG A 5 30.51 4.61 -5.09
C ARG A 5 30.85 3.81 -6.35
N ILE A 6 30.32 2.59 -6.50
CA ILE A 6 30.51 1.81 -7.73
C ILE A 6 29.66 2.39 -8.85
N CYS A 7 28.38 2.70 -8.59
CA CYS A 7 27.46 3.19 -9.61
C CYS A 7 27.88 4.53 -10.25
N TYR A 8 28.60 5.38 -9.51
CA TYR A 8 29.13 6.66 -10.03
C TYR A 8 30.59 6.58 -10.49
N SER A 9 31.20 5.38 -10.52
CA SER A 9 32.58 5.21 -10.95
C SER A 9 32.67 5.06 -12.48
N PRO A 10 33.62 5.74 -13.16
CA PRO A 10 33.87 5.51 -14.58
C PRO A 10 34.41 4.10 -14.88
N ASP A 11 34.91 3.38 -13.86
CA ASP A 11 35.37 1.99 -13.96
C ASP A 11 34.31 0.97 -13.50
N PHE A 12 33.02 1.35 -13.49
CA PHE A 12 31.90 0.53 -13.02
C PHE A 12 31.97 -0.94 -13.46
N GLU A 13 32.16 -1.21 -14.75
CA GLU A 13 32.20 -2.59 -15.29
C GLU A 13 33.37 -3.42 -14.75
N LYS A 14 34.50 -2.78 -14.41
CA LYS A 14 35.64 -3.47 -13.79
C LYS A 14 35.41 -3.75 -12.31
N LEU A 15 34.68 -2.88 -11.62
CA LEU A 15 34.42 -2.96 -10.19
C LEU A 15 33.21 -3.83 -9.84
N LYS A 16 32.27 -3.99 -10.78
CA LYS A 16 31.04 -4.76 -10.63
C LYS A 16 31.27 -6.21 -10.21
N PRO A 17 32.17 -7.01 -10.81
CA PRO A 17 32.37 -8.41 -10.41
C PRO A 17 32.76 -8.56 -8.92
N ALA A 18 33.70 -7.75 -8.45
CA ALA A 18 34.15 -7.76 -7.05
C ALA A 18 33.06 -7.29 -6.07
N PHE A 19 32.19 -6.36 -6.50
CA PHE A 19 31.02 -5.97 -5.72
C PHE A 19 29.99 -7.10 -5.62
N LEU A 20 29.68 -7.74 -6.75
CA LEU A 20 28.72 -8.85 -6.82
C LEU A 20 29.18 -10.06 -6.00
N GLU A 21 30.47 -10.36 -5.97
CA GLU A 21 31.03 -11.43 -5.14
C GLU A 21 30.79 -11.19 -3.63
N GLN A 22 30.78 -9.93 -3.19
CA GLN A 22 30.60 -9.55 -1.79
C GLN A 22 29.14 -9.34 -1.38
N LEU A 23 28.25 -9.14 -2.36
CA LEU A 23 26.87 -8.73 -2.12
C LEU A 23 26.04 -9.80 -1.36
N PRO A 24 26.08 -11.10 -1.72
CA PRO A 24 25.34 -12.13 -1.00
C PRO A 24 25.65 -12.15 0.49
N LYS A 25 26.93 -12.06 0.86
CA LYS A 25 27.36 -12.05 2.28
C LYS A 25 26.73 -10.88 3.06
N LYS A 26 26.69 -9.68 2.46
CA LYS A 26 26.06 -8.51 3.09
C LYS A 26 24.55 -8.64 3.22
N LEU A 27 23.89 -9.20 2.21
CA LEU A 27 22.45 -9.44 2.25
C LEU A 27 22.11 -10.52 3.28
N GLN A 28 22.95 -11.55 3.44
CA GLN A 28 22.83 -12.53 4.53
C GLN A 28 23.01 -11.87 5.91
N GLU A 29 23.92 -10.91 6.04
CA GLU A 29 24.08 -10.15 7.29
C GLU A 29 22.84 -9.31 7.60
N LEU A 30 22.27 -8.62 6.62
CA LEU A 30 21.01 -7.86 6.77
C LEU A 30 19.82 -8.77 7.05
N SER A 31 19.72 -9.90 6.36
CA SER A 31 18.69 -10.92 6.57
C SER A 31 18.79 -11.53 7.97
N ARG A 32 20.00 -11.86 8.44
CA ARG A 32 20.26 -12.37 9.79
C ARG A 32 19.97 -11.30 10.84
N PHE A 33 20.36 -10.06 10.57
CA PHE A 33 20.07 -8.95 11.46
C PHE A 33 18.57 -8.76 11.58
N LEU A 34 17.82 -8.62 10.48
CA LEU A 34 16.35 -8.57 10.50
C LEU A 34 15.79 -9.77 11.27
N GLY A 35 16.30 -10.97 11.01
CA GLY A 35 15.89 -12.20 11.67
C GLY A 35 14.42 -12.50 11.41
N SER A 36 13.67 -12.82 12.47
CA SER A 36 12.22 -12.98 12.43
C SER A 36 11.44 -11.69 12.69
N ARG A 37 12.13 -10.56 12.89
CA ARG A 37 11.50 -9.29 13.23
C ARG A 37 10.83 -8.70 11.99
N PRO A 38 9.69 -8.01 12.14
CA PRO A 38 9.02 -7.40 11.01
C PRO A 38 9.77 -6.17 10.46
N TRP A 39 10.63 -5.55 11.28
CA TRP A 39 11.37 -4.32 10.99
C TRP A 39 12.81 -4.42 11.52
N PHE A 40 13.76 -3.75 10.86
CA PHE A 40 15.19 -3.76 11.21
C PHE A 40 15.44 -3.20 12.62
N ALA A 41 14.63 -2.24 13.07
CA ALA A 41 14.73 -1.67 14.42
C ALA A 41 13.91 -2.41 15.49
N GLY A 42 13.17 -3.47 15.13
CA GLY A 42 12.36 -4.24 16.08
C GLY A 42 10.94 -4.54 15.61
N GLN A 43 9.98 -4.35 16.51
CA GLN A 43 8.56 -4.64 16.25
C GLN A 43 7.79 -3.45 15.66
N LYS A 44 8.39 -2.25 15.67
CA LYS A 44 7.80 -1.02 15.14
C LYS A 44 8.59 -0.55 13.94
N LEU A 45 7.87 -0.02 12.95
CA LEU A 45 8.45 0.65 11.81
C LEU A 45 9.15 1.93 12.29
N THR A 46 10.34 2.18 11.77
CA THR A 46 11.13 3.36 12.08
C THR A 46 11.74 3.91 10.80
N PHE A 47 12.36 5.10 10.90
CA PHE A 47 13.12 5.68 9.79
C PHE A 47 14.20 4.73 9.21
N VAL A 48 14.79 3.87 10.05
CA VAL A 48 15.80 2.89 9.63
C VAL A 48 15.25 1.91 8.60
N ASP A 49 13.96 1.60 8.66
CA ASP A 49 13.30 0.67 7.75
C ASP A 49 13.07 1.27 6.37
N PHE A 50 12.84 2.58 6.27
CA PHE A 50 12.77 3.28 4.99
C PHE A 50 14.14 3.30 4.31
N LEU A 51 15.20 3.58 5.06
CA LEU A 51 16.58 3.49 4.54
C LEU A 51 16.93 2.05 4.11
N ALA A 52 16.50 1.06 4.88
CA ALA A 52 16.70 -0.34 4.54
C ALA A 52 15.92 -0.72 3.27
N TYR A 53 14.70 -0.20 3.10
CA TYR A 53 13.91 -0.38 1.88
C TYR A 53 14.63 0.15 0.66
N ASP A 54 15.07 1.40 0.68
CA ASP A 54 15.73 2.01 -0.48
C ASP A 54 17.00 1.25 -0.86
N VAL A 55 17.79 0.83 0.14
CA VAL A 55 19.01 0.05 -0.11
C VAL A 55 18.69 -1.33 -0.67
N LEU A 56 17.73 -2.05 -0.10
CA LEU A 56 17.37 -3.40 -0.52
C LEU A 56 16.69 -3.42 -1.89
N ASP A 57 15.86 -2.42 -2.19
CA ASP A 57 15.18 -2.30 -3.46
C ASP A 57 16.17 -1.97 -4.59
N GLN A 58 17.16 -1.11 -4.32
CA GLN A 58 18.28 -0.87 -5.25
C GLN A 58 19.09 -2.14 -5.52
N GLN A 59 19.40 -2.93 -4.48
CA GLN A 59 20.11 -4.20 -4.68
C GLN A 59 19.26 -5.22 -5.46
N ARG A 60 17.95 -5.24 -5.22
CA ARG A 60 17.00 -6.08 -5.97
C ARG A 60 16.92 -5.71 -7.44
N MET A 61 16.93 -4.43 -7.77
CA MET A 61 16.99 -3.98 -9.16
C MET A 61 18.32 -4.36 -9.83
N PHE A 62 19.41 -4.35 -9.06
CA PHE A 62 20.75 -4.64 -9.57
C PHE A 62 21.05 -6.14 -9.75
N VAL A 63 20.53 -6.98 -8.84
CA VAL A 63 20.75 -8.44 -8.83
C VAL A 63 19.45 -9.16 -8.42
N PRO A 64 18.44 -9.18 -9.31
CA PRO A 64 17.10 -9.71 -8.98
C PRO A 64 17.10 -11.21 -8.62
N GLU A 65 18.07 -11.97 -9.13
CA GLU A 65 18.20 -13.41 -8.91
C GLU A 65 18.95 -13.78 -7.61
N CYS A 66 19.33 -12.80 -6.77
CA CYS A 66 20.07 -13.07 -5.54
C CYS A 66 19.20 -13.87 -4.55
N PRO A 67 19.57 -15.09 -4.14
CA PRO A 67 18.74 -15.93 -3.26
C PRO A 67 18.40 -15.26 -1.91
N GLU A 68 19.31 -14.43 -1.41
CA GLU A 68 19.13 -13.66 -0.17
C GLU A 68 17.98 -12.65 -0.24
N LEU A 69 17.59 -12.22 -1.44
CA LEU A 69 16.45 -11.32 -1.66
C LEU A 69 15.12 -12.07 -1.83
N GLN A 70 15.12 -13.39 -1.68
CA GLN A 70 13.92 -14.25 -1.83
C GLN A 70 13.34 -14.72 -0.48
N GLY A 71 13.92 -14.33 0.65
CA GLY A 71 13.50 -14.71 2.01
C GLY A 71 12.71 -13.62 2.77
N ASN A 72 13.04 -13.40 4.04
CA ASN A 72 12.43 -12.36 4.88
C ASN A 72 12.55 -10.94 4.28
N LEU A 73 13.63 -10.66 3.54
CA LEU A 73 13.81 -9.41 2.80
C LEU A 73 12.79 -9.27 1.66
N ALA A 74 12.40 -10.35 0.97
CA ALA A 74 11.35 -10.33 -0.06
C ALA A 74 9.97 -10.01 0.54
N GLN A 75 9.69 -10.60 1.71
CA GLN A 75 8.44 -10.40 2.43
C GLN A 75 8.29 -8.97 2.97
N PHE A 76 9.42 -8.34 3.31
CA PHE A 76 9.48 -6.92 3.62
C PHE A 76 9.13 -6.06 2.38
N LEU A 77 9.56 -6.47 1.18
CA LEU A 77 9.35 -5.73 -0.08
C LEU A 77 7.98 -5.94 -0.75
N GLN A 78 7.27 -7.06 -0.50
CA GLN A 78 6.09 -7.48 -1.29
C GLN A 78 4.71 -7.18 -0.67
N ARG A 79 4.58 -6.16 0.18
CA ARG A 79 3.26 -5.74 0.65
C ARG A 79 2.64 -4.82 -0.40
N PHE A 80 1.32 -4.94 -0.64
CA PHE A 80 0.39 -3.95 -1.24
C PHE A 80 -0.38 -4.34 -2.52
N GLU A 81 -1.69 -4.62 -2.35
CA GLU A 81 -2.73 -4.24 -3.31
C GLU A 81 -3.36 -2.93 -2.80
N LEU A 82 -3.22 -1.82 -3.55
CA LEU A 82 -3.58 -0.46 -3.10
C LEU A 82 -4.47 0.31 -4.09
N ALA A 83 -5.21 -0.40 -4.94
CA ALA A 83 -5.96 0.22 -6.04
C ALA A 83 -7.41 0.60 -5.71
N HIS A 84 -7.96 0.15 -4.57
CA HIS A 84 -9.40 0.30 -4.30
C HIS A 84 -9.86 1.75 -4.20
N ALA A 85 -9.16 2.57 -3.39
CA ALA A 85 -9.43 4.00 -3.28
C ALA A 85 -9.26 4.74 -4.62
N ILE A 86 -8.32 4.31 -5.47
CA ILE A 86 -8.11 4.90 -6.80
C ILE A 86 -9.33 4.64 -7.69
N ARG A 87 -9.82 3.39 -7.73
CA ARG A 87 -11.03 3.05 -8.49
C ARG A 87 -12.25 3.84 -8.02
N LEU A 88 -12.46 3.91 -6.70
CA LEU A 88 -13.55 4.71 -6.14
C LEU A 88 -13.46 6.18 -6.57
N LEU A 89 -12.25 6.77 -6.57
CA LEU A 89 -12.05 8.16 -6.97
C LEU A 89 -12.26 8.37 -8.48
N LEU A 90 -11.79 7.44 -9.32
CA LEU A 90 -12.03 7.48 -10.77
C LEU A 90 -13.53 7.39 -11.09
N GLU A 91 -14.25 6.48 -10.43
CA GLU A 91 -15.70 6.32 -10.58
C GLU A 91 -16.46 7.56 -10.09
N TYR A 92 -16.09 8.11 -8.93
CA TYR A 92 -16.72 9.32 -8.39
C TYR A 92 -16.51 10.54 -9.27
N THR A 93 -15.31 10.70 -9.81
CA THR A 93 -14.96 11.81 -10.72
C THR A 93 -15.37 11.57 -12.17
N GLU A 94 -15.99 10.41 -12.44
CA GLU A 94 -16.38 9.97 -13.78
C GLU A 94 -15.22 10.00 -14.79
N THR A 95 -13.99 9.82 -14.29
CA THR A 95 -12.78 9.81 -15.11
C THR A 95 -12.76 8.50 -15.92
N PRO A 96 -12.78 8.54 -17.26
CA PRO A 96 -12.70 7.33 -18.07
C PRO A 96 -11.37 6.62 -17.83
N TYR A 97 -11.42 5.30 -17.60
CA TYR A 97 -10.22 4.50 -17.36
C TYR A 97 -10.40 3.07 -17.85
N GLU A 98 -9.27 2.42 -18.13
CA GLU A 98 -9.19 0.97 -18.34
C GLU A 98 -8.45 0.36 -17.13
N ASP A 99 -9.02 -0.70 -16.55
CA ASP A 99 -8.40 -1.40 -15.41
C ASP A 99 -7.63 -2.62 -15.90
N LYS A 100 -6.29 -2.49 -15.92
CA LYS A 100 -5.42 -3.61 -16.27
C LYS A 100 -5.10 -4.44 -15.04
N LEU A 101 -5.78 -5.58 -14.92
CA LEU A 101 -5.57 -6.55 -13.85
C LEU A 101 -4.51 -7.59 -14.25
N TYR A 102 -3.45 -7.68 -13.47
CA TYR A 102 -2.46 -8.76 -13.59
C TYR A 102 -2.82 -9.90 -12.66
N SER A 103 -2.85 -11.12 -13.19
CA SER A 103 -3.14 -12.31 -12.39
C SER A 103 -1.87 -12.84 -11.73
N CYS A 104 -2.00 -13.20 -10.45
CA CYS A 104 -1.01 -14.01 -9.73
C CYS A 104 -1.42 -15.49 -9.84
N GLY A 105 -0.49 -16.38 -10.19
CA GLY A 105 -0.72 -17.82 -10.25
C GLY A 105 -1.07 -18.44 -8.89
N GLU A 106 -1.47 -19.72 -8.89
CA GLU A 106 -1.74 -20.45 -7.65
C GLU A 106 -0.44 -20.86 -6.92
N ALA A 107 -0.58 -21.24 -5.66
CA ALA A 107 0.50 -21.85 -4.91
C ALA A 107 0.96 -23.18 -5.55
N PRO A 108 2.24 -23.59 -5.41
CA PRO A 108 3.30 -22.87 -4.67
C PRO A 108 4.01 -21.79 -5.51
N ASP A 109 3.82 -21.78 -6.83
CA ASP A 109 4.66 -21.02 -7.75
C ASP A 109 4.30 -19.52 -7.77
N TYR A 110 3.04 -19.18 -7.52
CA TYR A 110 2.53 -17.81 -7.52
C TYR A 110 3.01 -17.02 -8.73
N ASP A 111 2.83 -17.57 -9.93
CA ASP A 111 3.36 -16.97 -11.17
C ASP A 111 2.95 -15.50 -11.34
N LYS A 112 3.93 -14.64 -11.58
CA LYS A 112 3.75 -13.19 -11.79
C LYS A 112 4.20 -12.77 -13.18
N SER A 113 4.39 -13.73 -14.09
CA SER A 113 4.90 -13.50 -15.44
C SER A 113 4.14 -12.41 -16.20
N GLN A 114 2.82 -12.33 -16.06
CA GLN A 114 2.00 -11.30 -16.70
C GLN A 114 2.47 -9.88 -16.35
N TRP A 115 2.80 -9.63 -15.08
CA TRP A 115 3.32 -8.33 -14.65
C TRP A 115 4.80 -8.19 -15.03
N ILE A 116 5.63 -9.19 -14.70
CA ILE A 116 7.08 -9.14 -14.90
C ILE A 116 7.45 -8.89 -16.37
N ASN A 117 6.71 -9.51 -17.30
CA ASN A 117 6.95 -9.38 -18.74
C ASN A 117 6.59 -8.01 -19.32
N GLU A 118 5.78 -7.21 -18.61
CA GLU A 118 5.35 -5.88 -19.04
C GLU A 118 6.00 -4.74 -18.26
N LYS A 119 6.33 -4.97 -16.99
CA LYS A 119 6.82 -3.98 -16.03
C LYS A 119 7.80 -2.97 -16.62
N GLU A 120 8.86 -3.45 -17.27
CA GLU A 120 9.95 -2.61 -17.80
C GLU A 120 9.61 -1.95 -19.15
N LYS A 121 8.51 -2.36 -19.80
CA LYS A 121 8.06 -1.83 -21.11
C LYS A 121 7.12 -0.64 -20.98
N LEU A 122 6.58 -0.39 -19.79
CA LEU A 122 5.61 0.68 -19.55
C LEU A 122 6.27 2.07 -19.47
N GLY A 123 7.60 2.13 -19.32
CA GLY A 123 8.34 3.38 -19.16
C GLY A 123 7.93 4.15 -17.91
N LEU A 124 7.74 3.42 -16.81
CA LEU A 124 7.51 3.98 -15.47
C LEU A 124 8.87 4.31 -14.84
N ASP A 125 9.01 5.44 -14.14
CA ASP A 125 10.27 5.79 -13.48
C ASP A 125 10.62 4.82 -12.33
N PHE A 126 9.60 4.41 -11.57
CA PHE A 126 9.70 3.42 -10.51
C PHE A 126 8.67 2.30 -10.75
N PRO A 127 8.96 1.31 -11.60
CA PRO A 127 7.94 0.34 -12.03
C PRO A 127 7.41 -0.50 -10.87
N ASN A 128 6.14 -0.29 -10.53
CA ASN A 128 5.45 -0.94 -9.42
C ASN A 128 3.92 -0.97 -9.67
N LEU A 129 3.19 -1.74 -8.86
CA LEU A 129 1.73 -1.74 -8.83
C LEU A 129 1.21 -1.06 -7.54
N PRO A 130 0.10 -0.30 -7.59
CA PRO A 130 -0.57 0.15 -8.81
C PRO A 130 0.25 1.20 -9.58
N TYR A 131 -0.03 1.31 -10.88
CA TYR A 131 0.43 2.41 -11.73
C TYR A 131 -0.76 3.11 -12.39
N PHE A 132 -0.54 4.32 -12.91
CA PHE A 132 -1.51 5.09 -13.66
C PHE A 132 -0.83 5.73 -14.87
N ILE A 133 -1.43 5.59 -16.06
CA ILE A 133 -0.93 6.15 -17.31
C ILE A 133 -2.04 7.03 -17.90
N ASP A 134 -1.70 8.30 -18.12
CA ASP A 134 -2.60 9.31 -18.66
C ASP A 134 -1.83 10.17 -19.66
N GLY A 135 -1.87 9.74 -20.93
CA GLY A 135 -1.05 10.28 -22.01
C GLY A 135 0.45 10.19 -21.68
N PRO A 136 1.18 11.32 -21.63
CA PRO A 136 2.60 11.34 -21.28
C PRO A 136 2.85 11.14 -19.77
N THR A 137 1.84 11.33 -18.93
CA THR A 137 1.97 11.21 -17.48
C THR A 137 1.93 9.75 -17.06
N LYS A 138 2.97 9.29 -16.36
CA LYS A 138 3.10 7.91 -15.90
C LYS A 138 3.49 7.92 -14.42
N LEU A 139 2.63 7.37 -13.57
CA LEU A 139 2.78 7.44 -12.12
C LEU A 139 2.75 6.04 -11.52
N THR A 140 3.53 5.86 -10.46
CA THR A 140 3.39 4.75 -9.50
C THR A 140 3.20 5.35 -8.10
N GLN A 141 3.00 4.51 -7.08
CA GLN A 141 2.56 4.89 -5.72
C GLN A 141 1.08 5.31 -5.67
N SER A 142 0.28 4.56 -4.92
CA SER A 142 -1.18 4.79 -4.84
C SER A 142 -1.56 6.20 -4.40
N ASN A 143 -0.83 6.75 -3.43
CA ASN A 143 -1.07 8.09 -2.89
C ASN A 143 -0.74 9.18 -3.91
N ALA A 144 0.35 9.01 -4.69
CA ALA A 144 0.70 9.94 -5.75
C ALA A 144 -0.36 9.93 -6.87
N ILE A 145 -0.87 8.75 -7.24
CA ILE A 145 -1.96 8.58 -8.21
C ILE A 145 -3.24 9.26 -7.71
N LEU A 146 -3.64 9.00 -6.46
CA LEU A 146 -4.80 9.64 -5.85
C LEU A 146 -4.68 11.17 -5.85
N ARG A 147 -3.53 11.71 -5.41
CA ARG A 147 -3.26 13.15 -5.42
C ARG A 147 -3.29 13.72 -6.84
N TYR A 148 -2.79 13.00 -7.84
CA TYR A 148 -2.85 13.44 -9.24
C TYR A 148 -4.28 13.58 -9.75
N ILE A 149 -5.12 12.56 -9.52
CA ILE A 149 -6.54 12.60 -9.90
C ILE A 149 -7.24 13.71 -9.11
N ALA A 150 -7.00 13.78 -7.79
CA ALA A 150 -7.61 14.78 -6.91
C ALA A 150 -7.30 16.23 -7.33
N ARG A 151 -6.06 16.53 -7.74
CA ARG A 151 -5.67 17.86 -8.23
C ARG A 151 -6.46 18.28 -9.47
N LYS A 152 -6.80 17.34 -10.36
CA LYS A 152 -7.62 17.63 -11.56
C LYS A 152 -9.06 18.02 -11.22
N HIS A 153 -9.51 17.70 -10.01
CA HIS A 153 -10.89 17.87 -9.54
C HIS A 153 -11.01 18.76 -8.29
N ASN A 154 -9.93 19.45 -7.90
CA ASN A 154 -9.86 20.30 -6.69
C ASN A 154 -10.21 19.56 -5.37
N MET A 155 -9.73 18.31 -5.22
CA MET A 155 -10.05 17.44 -4.09
C MET A 155 -8.87 17.24 -3.11
N CYS A 156 -7.94 18.20 -3.02
CA CYS A 156 -6.76 18.13 -2.16
C CYS A 156 -6.87 18.97 -0.86
N GLY A 157 -8.01 19.61 -0.62
CA GLY A 157 -8.14 20.71 0.35
C GLY A 157 -7.96 22.06 -0.35
N GLU A 158 -8.72 23.07 0.08
CA GLU A 158 -8.71 24.42 -0.50
C GLU A 158 -8.03 25.44 0.42
N THR A 159 -7.96 25.13 1.72
CA THR A 159 -7.26 25.94 2.72
C THR A 159 -6.02 25.22 3.24
N GLU A 160 -5.10 25.97 3.85
CA GLU A 160 -3.94 25.39 4.53
C GLU A 160 -4.37 24.40 5.62
N GLU A 161 -5.42 24.74 6.37
CA GLU A 161 -5.94 23.88 7.44
C GLU A 161 -6.49 22.55 6.91
N GLU A 162 -7.22 22.57 5.80
CA GLU A 162 -7.69 21.36 5.13
C GLU A 162 -6.52 20.56 4.55
N THR A 163 -5.54 21.23 3.96
CA THR A 163 -4.34 20.60 3.39
C THR A 163 -3.53 19.87 4.46
N LEU A 164 -3.32 20.50 5.63
CA LEU A 164 -2.64 19.89 6.77
C LEU A 164 -3.39 18.64 7.28
N ARG A 165 -4.73 18.69 7.32
CA ARG A 165 -5.55 17.52 7.68
C ARG A 165 -5.41 16.40 6.66
N VAL A 166 -5.47 16.73 5.37
CA VAL A 166 -5.31 15.79 4.26
C VAL A 166 -3.95 15.10 4.35
N ASP A 167 -2.86 15.87 4.48
CA ASP A 167 -1.51 15.34 4.50
C ASP A 167 -1.25 14.45 5.71
N MET A 168 -1.65 14.89 6.91
CA MET A 168 -1.47 14.10 8.12
C MET A 168 -2.32 12.82 8.09
N LEU A 169 -3.58 12.93 7.65
CA LEU A 169 -4.47 11.78 7.62
C LEU A 169 -4.05 10.76 6.58
N GLU A 170 -3.62 11.17 5.39
CA GLU A 170 -3.13 10.25 4.36
C GLU A 170 -2.03 9.34 4.92
N ASN A 171 -1.04 9.92 5.61
CA ASN A 171 0.06 9.16 6.20
C ASN A 171 -0.42 8.26 7.35
N GLN A 172 -1.29 8.77 8.22
CA GLN A 172 -1.85 8.00 9.33
C GLN A 172 -2.72 6.82 8.85
N ILE A 173 -3.44 6.97 7.74
CA ILE A 173 -4.21 5.90 7.09
C ILE A 173 -3.26 4.81 6.57
N MET A 174 -2.14 5.20 5.96
CA MET A 174 -1.17 4.22 5.44
C MET A 174 -0.56 3.38 6.56
N ASP A 175 -0.19 3.99 7.69
CA ASP A 175 0.28 3.27 8.87
C ASP A 175 -0.79 2.31 9.41
N PHE A 176 -2.04 2.76 9.46
CA PHE A 176 -3.14 1.94 9.95
C PHE A 176 -3.42 0.76 9.02
N ARG A 177 -3.51 0.99 7.71
CA ARG A 177 -3.62 -0.06 6.69
C ARG A 177 -2.49 -1.08 6.85
N MET A 178 -1.27 -0.60 7.00
CA MET A 178 -0.11 -1.48 7.12
C MET A 178 -0.15 -2.35 8.36
N SER A 179 -0.74 -1.86 9.44
CA SER A 179 -0.92 -2.68 10.63
C SER A 179 -1.82 -3.90 10.41
N LEU A 180 -2.85 -3.80 9.55
CA LEU A 180 -3.69 -4.95 9.18
C LEU A 180 -2.98 -5.86 8.16
N VAL A 181 -2.35 -5.27 7.13
CA VAL A 181 -1.61 -6.03 6.11
C VAL A 181 -0.53 -6.89 6.76
N MET A 182 0.21 -6.35 7.73
CA MET A 182 1.23 -7.09 8.48
C MET A 182 0.69 -8.36 9.13
N VAL A 183 -0.49 -8.28 9.74
CA VAL A 183 -1.13 -9.42 10.40
C VAL A 183 -1.58 -10.42 9.34
N CYS A 184 -2.26 -9.96 8.29
CA CYS A 184 -2.84 -10.81 7.25
C CYS A 184 -1.80 -11.59 6.44
N TYR A 185 -0.59 -11.06 6.23
CA TYR A 185 0.47 -11.75 5.48
C TYR A 185 1.43 -12.55 6.37
N ASN A 186 1.29 -12.48 7.71
CA ASN A 186 2.16 -13.21 8.61
C ASN A 186 1.79 -14.71 8.66
N PRO A 187 2.74 -15.64 8.58
CA PRO A 187 2.48 -17.07 8.77
C PRO A 187 1.80 -17.43 10.10
N ASP A 188 2.06 -16.67 11.16
CA ASP A 188 1.45 -16.79 12.49
C ASP A 188 0.16 -15.96 12.65
N PHE A 189 -0.56 -15.68 11.57
CA PHE A 189 -1.80 -14.88 11.55
C PHE A 189 -2.75 -15.15 12.73
N GLU A 190 -3.08 -16.42 12.99
CA GLU A 190 -4.01 -16.79 14.07
C GLU A 190 -3.52 -16.39 15.47
N LYS A 191 -2.21 -16.33 15.69
CA LYS A 191 -1.62 -15.90 16.97
C LYS A 191 -1.58 -14.38 17.10
N LEU A 192 -1.41 -13.67 15.98
CA LEU A 192 -1.27 -12.21 15.96
C LEU A 192 -2.61 -11.48 15.89
N LYS A 193 -3.64 -12.11 15.30
CA LYS A 193 -4.99 -11.54 15.15
C LYS A 193 -5.57 -11.03 16.47
N PRO A 194 -5.53 -11.77 17.60
CA PRO A 194 -6.07 -11.27 18.87
C PRO A 194 -5.44 -9.94 19.31
N GLY A 195 -4.11 -9.80 19.18
CA GLY A 195 -3.41 -8.56 19.53
C GLY A 195 -3.74 -7.39 18.61
N TYR A 196 -4.02 -7.65 17.33
CA TYR A 196 -4.56 -6.63 16.43
C TYR A 196 -5.95 -6.15 16.87
N LEU A 197 -6.84 -7.09 17.17
CA LEU A 197 -8.22 -6.81 17.58
C LEU A 197 -8.28 -6.06 18.93
N GLU A 198 -7.36 -6.35 19.85
CA GLU A 198 -7.22 -5.61 21.11
C GLU A 198 -6.86 -4.14 20.89
N GLN A 199 -5.96 -3.86 19.95
CA GLN A 199 -5.51 -2.49 19.64
C GLN A 199 -6.47 -1.70 18.73
N LEU A 200 -7.31 -2.41 17.97
CA LEU A 200 -8.15 -1.84 16.93
C LEU A 200 -9.10 -0.73 17.45
N PRO A 201 -9.84 -0.91 18.57
CA PRO A 201 -10.69 0.14 19.12
C PRO A 201 -9.91 1.42 19.46
N GLY A 202 -8.70 1.28 20.00
CA GLY A 202 -7.85 2.43 20.33
C GLY A 202 -7.47 3.24 19.10
N LYS A 203 -7.09 2.57 18.00
CA LYS A 203 -6.77 3.22 16.72
C LYS A 203 -7.99 3.88 16.09
N LEU A 204 -9.13 3.18 16.07
CA LEU A 204 -10.39 3.72 15.54
C LEU A 204 -10.88 4.93 16.32
N LYS A 205 -10.68 4.95 17.65
CA LYS A 205 -10.97 6.11 18.49
C LYS A 205 -10.17 7.35 18.06
N LEU A 206 -8.92 7.20 17.64
CA LEU A 206 -8.11 8.33 17.15
C LEU A 206 -8.72 8.92 15.86
N PHE A 207 -9.12 8.08 14.90
CA PHE A 207 -9.81 8.55 13.69
C PHE A 207 -11.18 9.16 13.98
N SER A 208 -11.94 8.56 14.90
CA SER A 208 -13.22 9.08 15.39
C SER A 208 -13.06 10.47 16.00
N ASN A 209 -12.05 10.68 16.85
CA ASN A 209 -11.74 11.98 17.44
C ASN A 209 -11.28 12.99 16.40
N PHE A 210 -10.46 12.54 15.42
CA PHE A 210 -9.94 13.40 14.37
C PHE A 210 -11.05 13.90 13.43
N LEU A 211 -11.97 13.03 13.03
CA LEU A 211 -13.17 13.41 12.28
C LEU A 211 -14.01 14.41 13.08
N GLY A 212 -14.27 14.10 14.36
CA GLY A 212 -15.11 14.91 15.23
C GLY A 212 -16.52 15.02 14.66
N ASP A 213 -17.02 16.26 14.55
CA ASP A 213 -18.34 16.59 14.01
C ASP A 213 -18.32 16.97 12.52
N ARG A 214 -17.15 16.93 11.88
CA ARG A 214 -17.02 17.30 10.46
C ARG A 214 -17.75 16.31 9.57
N LYS A 215 -18.27 16.82 8.45
CA LYS A 215 -18.91 15.99 7.43
C LYS A 215 -17.93 15.03 6.74
N TRP A 216 -16.73 15.54 6.43
CA TRP A 216 -15.62 14.82 5.81
C TRP A 216 -14.35 15.07 6.61
N PHE A 217 -13.31 14.26 6.40
CA PHE A 217 -12.13 14.30 7.25
C PHE A 217 -11.33 15.60 7.16
N ALA A 218 -11.31 16.24 5.99
CA ALA A 218 -10.66 17.54 5.81
C ALA A 218 -11.53 18.71 6.32
N GLY A 219 -12.86 18.59 6.24
CA GLY A 219 -13.80 19.68 6.48
C GLY A 219 -15.20 19.41 5.93
N GLU A 220 -15.79 20.40 5.27
CA GLU A 220 -17.14 20.33 4.69
C GLU A 220 -17.18 19.74 3.29
N LYS A 221 -16.05 19.75 2.58
CA LYS A 221 -15.91 19.24 1.21
C LYS A 221 -15.19 17.89 1.21
N LEU A 222 -15.60 17.04 0.28
CA LEU A 222 -15.00 15.73 0.08
C LEU A 222 -13.61 15.89 -0.54
N THR A 223 -12.64 15.12 -0.05
CA THR A 223 -11.26 15.09 -0.54
C THR A 223 -10.83 13.66 -0.83
N PHE A 224 -9.69 13.46 -1.49
CA PHE A 224 -9.22 12.11 -1.82
C PHE A 224 -8.92 11.24 -0.59
N VAL A 225 -8.63 11.84 0.58
CA VAL A 225 -8.37 11.07 1.81
C VAL A 225 -9.63 10.41 2.37
N ASP A 226 -10.81 10.92 2.05
CA ASP A 226 -12.07 10.26 2.41
C ASP A 226 -12.23 8.92 1.66
N PHE A 227 -11.73 8.83 0.42
CA PHE A 227 -11.71 7.58 -0.36
C PHE A 227 -10.75 6.56 0.25
N LEU A 228 -9.56 7.02 0.69
CA LEU A 228 -8.59 6.20 1.42
C LEU A 228 -9.16 5.70 2.74
N MET A 229 -9.80 6.59 3.51
CA MET A 229 -10.35 6.24 4.80
C MET A 229 -11.50 5.25 4.67
N PHE A 230 -12.41 5.47 3.71
CA PHE A 230 -13.51 4.55 3.41
C PHE A 230 -12.99 3.14 3.11
N ASP A 231 -12.00 3.02 2.22
CA ASP A 231 -11.38 1.73 1.90
C ASP A 231 -10.79 1.04 3.14
N VAL A 232 -9.99 1.76 3.94
CA VAL A 232 -9.34 1.16 5.12
C VAL A 232 -10.34 0.82 6.23
N LEU A 233 -11.37 1.63 6.44
CA LEU A 233 -12.45 1.31 7.37
C LEU A 233 -13.27 0.11 6.88
N ASP A 234 -13.55 0.02 5.58
CA ASP A 234 -14.27 -1.13 5.03
C ASP A 234 -13.47 -2.42 5.19
N GLN A 235 -12.17 -2.41 4.90
CA GLN A 235 -11.30 -3.57 5.12
C GLN A 235 -11.32 -4.02 6.58
N ASN A 236 -11.25 -3.09 7.53
CA ASN A 236 -11.34 -3.39 8.96
C ASN A 236 -12.73 -3.89 9.37
N ARG A 237 -13.79 -3.34 8.79
CA ARG A 237 -15.17 -3.81 9.00
C ARG A 237 -15.38 -5.21 8.43
N ILE A 238 -14.77 -5.55 7.29
CA ILE A 238 -14.83 -6.91 6.74
C ILE A 238 -14.02 -7.86 7.64
N PHE A 239 -12.91 -7.40 8.21
CA PHE A 239 -12.07 -8.17 9.13
C PHE A 239 -12.72 -8.43 10.49
N GLU A 240 -13.33 -7.39 11.08
CA GLU A 240 -14.06 -7.41 12.34
C GLU A 240 -15.37 -6.62 12.18
N PRO A 241 -16.50 -7.28 11.86
CA PRO A 241 -17.77 -6.65 11.53
C PRO A 241 -18.30 -5.64 12.54
N LYS A 242 -17.98 -5.80 13.82
CA LYS A 242 -18.47 -4.92 14.89
C LYS A 242 -17.49 -3.81 15.28
N CYS A 243 -16.35 -3.67 14.60
CA CYS A 243 -15.30 -2.75 15.04
C CYS A 243 -15.73 -1.27 15.05
N LEU A 244 -16.71 -0.90 14.22
CA LEU A 244 -17.21 0.48 14.12
C LEU A 244 -18.41 0.77 15.03
N GLU A 245 -19.04 -0.23 15.67
CA GLU A 245 -20.22 -0.03 16.52
C GLU A 245 -20.03 0.99 17.64
N PRO A 246 -18.85 1.09 18.30
CA PRO A 246 -18.62 2.12 19.32
C PRO A 246 -18.49 3.55 18.77
N PHE A 247 -18.33 3.74 17.46
CA PHE A 247 -17.94 5.01 16.83
C PHE A 247 -19.02 5.49 15.86
N LYS A 248 -20.07 6.12 16.40
CA LYS A 248 -21.22 6.58 15.61
C LYS A 248 -20.80 7.44 14.42
N ASN A 249 -19.91 8.41 14.62
CA ASN A 249 -19.50 9.32 13.54
C ASN A 249 -18.73 8.61 12.41
N LEU A 250 -17.94 7.58 12.71
CA LEU A 250 -17.31 6.74 11.70
C LEU A 250 -18.33 5.89 10.93
N LYS A 251 -19.37 5.37 11.61
CA LYS A 251 -20.48 4.69 10.93
C LYS A 251 -21.24 5.64 10.02
N ASP A 252 -21.59 6.82 10.53
CA ASP A 252 -22.27 7.86 9.76
C ASP A 252 -21.43 8.27 8.54
N PHE A 253 -20.10 8.36 8.68
CA PHE A 253 -19.18 8.61 7.57
C PHE A 253 -19.24 7.49 6.52
N MET A 254 -19.16 6.22 6.93
CA MET A 254 -19.23 5.07 6.01
C MET A 254 -20.55 5.04 5.25
N GLU A 255 -21.67 5.31 5.93
CA GLU A 255 -22.99 5.39 5.31
C GLU A 255 -23.09 6.56 4.33
N ARG A 256 -22.62 7.75 4.75
CA ARG A 256 -22.63 8.97 3.91
C ARG A 256 -21.78 8.80 2.65
N PHE A 257 -20.58 8.26 2.79
CA PHE A 257 -19.68 8.01 1.66
C PHE A 257 -20.27 6.95 0.71
N GLY A 258 -20.74 5.83 1.27
CA GLY A 258 -21.35 4.76 0.48
C GLY A 258 -22.66 5.15 -0.22
N ALA A 259 -23.32 6.22 0.24
CA ALA A 259 -24.53 6.78 -0.35
C ALA A 259 -24.27 7.84 -1.45
N LEU A 260 -23.01 8.26 -1.67
CA LEU A 260 -22.68 9.13 -2.80
C LEU A 260 -23.08 8.43 -4.10
N GLU A 261 -23.90 9.07 -4.94
CA GLU A 261 -24.57 8.42 -6.09
C GLU A 261 -23.62 7.57 -6.94
N LYS A 262 -22.48 8.14 -7.35
CA LYS A 262 -21.47 7.47 -8.19
C LYS A 262 -20.77 6.32 -7.45
N VAL A 263 -20.48 6.49 -6.16
CA VAL A 263 -19.91 5.43 -5.32
C VAL A 263 -20.91 4.29 -5.15
N ALA A 264 -22.15 4.61 -4.78
CA ALA A 264 -23.24 3.64 -4.60
C ALA A 264 -23.51 2.85 -5.89
N ALA A 265 -23.48 3.52 -7.05
CA ALA A 265 -23.61 2.88 -8.35
C ALA A 265 -22.44 1.92 -8.61
N TYR A 266 -21.20 2.36 -8.39
CA TYR A 266 -20.02 1.52 -8.56
C TYR A 266 -20.04 0.29 -7.63
N LEU A 267 -20.32 0.48 -6.34
CA LEU A 267 -20.37 -0.60 -5.33
C LEU A 267 -21.41 -1.68 -5.65
N LYS A 268 -22.44 -1.36 -6.46
CA LYS A 268 -23.47 -2.30 -6.94
C LYS A 268 -23.16 -2.90 -8.32
N SER A 269 -22.14 -2.39 -9.01
CA SER A 269 -21.78 -2.81 -10.36
C SER A 269 -20.98 -4.12 -10.35
N SER A 270 -20.94 -4.81 -11.48
CA SER A 270 -20.07 -5.98 -11.68
C SER A 270 -18.57 -5.64 -11.70
N ARG A 271 -18.20 -4.35 -11.82
CA ARG A 271 -16.80 -3.89 -11.76
C ARG A 271 -16.28 -3.85 -10.32
N PHE A 272 -17.16 -3.71 -9.34
CA PHE A 272 -16.75 -3.65 -7.93
C PHE A 272 -16.30 -5.02 -7.44
N GLN A 273 -15.03 -5.10 -7.07
CA GLN A 273 -14.43 -6.28 -6.47
C GLN A 273 -14.34 -6.07 -4.96
N LYS A 274 -15.28 -6.67 -4.23
CA LYS A 274 -15.27 -6.67 -2.77
C LYS A 274 -14.19 -7.59 -2.19
N MET A 275 -13.92 -8.70 -2.87
CA MET A 275 -12.95 -9.72 -2.50
C MET A 275 -12.28 -10.27 -3.77
N PRO A 276 -11.01 -10.72 -3.70
CA PRO A 276 -10.14 -10.67 -2.53
C PRO A 276 -9.66 -9.24 -2.18
N ILE A 277 -9.33 -9.01 -0.91
CA ILE A 277 -8.71 -7.76 -0.41
C ILE A 277 -7.18 -7.85 -0.50
N ASN A 278 -6.64 -9.05 -0.33
CA ASN A 278 -5.22 -9.33 -0.34
C ASN A 278 -4.87 -10.34 -1.44
N ASN A 279 -3.62 -10.35 -1.86
CA ASN A 279 -3.12 -11.32 -2.82
C ASN A 279 -3.06 -12.74 -2.21
N LYS A 280 -2.90 -13.76 -3.06
CA LYS A 280 -3.01 -15.19 -2.74
C LYS A 280 -2.10 -15.67 -1.60
N MET A 281 -0.98 -14.99 -1.38
CA MET A 281 -0.01 -15.31 -0.32
C MET A 281 -0.47 -14.93 1.10
N ALA A 282 -1.48 -14.06 1.23
CA ALA A 282 -2.01 -13.70 2.54
C ALA A 282 -2.76 -14.86 3.20
N LYS A 283 -2.77 -14.89 4.53
CA LYS A 283 -3.53 -15.84 5.34
C LYS A 283 -5.01 -15.45 5.49
N TRP A 284 -5.34 -14.19 5.23
CA TRP A 284 -6.72 -13.69 5.27
C TRP A 284 -7.00 -12.72 4.12
N GLY A 285 -8.24 -12.72 3.64
CA GLY A 285 -8.69 -11.80 2.59
C GLY A 285 -8.24 -12.18 1.17
N ASN A 286 -7.68 -13.38 0.98
CA ASN A 286 -7.05 -13.82 -0.27
C ASN A 286 -7.94 -14.63 -1.22
N LYS A 287 -9.20 -14.86 -0.85
CA LYS A 287 -10.17 -15.65 -1.64
C LYS A 287 -11.35 -14.80 -2.04
N LYS A 288 -11.94 -15.11 -3.20
CA LYS A 288 -13.28 -14.62 -3.57
C LYS A 288 -14.32 -15.23 -2.62
N VAL A 289 -15.37 -14.46 -2.35
CA VAL A 289 -16.55 -14.88 -1.57
C VAL A 289 -17.72 -14.97 -2.53
#